data_AF-A0A3S4U686-F1
#
_entry.id   AF-A0A3S4U686-F1
#
_cell.length_a   1.000
_cell.length_b   1.000
_cell.length_c   1.000
_cell.angle_alpha   90.00
_cell.angle_beta   90.00
_cell.angle_gamma   90.00
#
_symmetry.space_group_name_H-M   'P 1'
#
loop_
_entity.id
_entity.type
_entity.pdbx_description
1 polymer ?
#
loop_
_entity_poly.entity_id
_entity_poly.type
_entity_poly.pdbx_seq_one_letter_code
_entity_poly.pdbx_strand_id
1 'polypeptide(L)'
;MPNAECGVSYCPPNAVEASDVEMKYDTFSAFVDEVSLPFLEEAEIDYVTEELGAQLTLKAPNAKMRKVADDAPLIERVEYVIQTQINPQLASHGGRITLIEITEEGYAVLQFGGGCNGCSMVDVTLKDGIENN
;
A
#
# COMPACT_ATOMS: atom_id res chain seq x y z
N MET A 1 7.34 -4.64 -1.13
CA MET A 1 8.26 -3.94 -2.05
C MET A 1 8.09 -2.45 -1.79
N PRO A 2 9.11 -1.69 -1.38
CA PRO A 2 8.89 -0.33 -0.86
C PRO A 2 8.42 0.69 -1.90
N ASN A 3 8.66 0.42 -3.19
CA ASN A 3 8.38 1.35 -4.27
C ASN A 3 7.51 0.66 -5.32
N ALA A 4 6.20 0.68 -5.12
CA ALA A 4 5.27 0.49 -6.23
C ALA A 4 5.05 1.85 -6.89
N GLU A 5 5.26 1.92 -8.21
CA GLU A 5 4.93 3.08 -9.03
C GLU A 5 3.73 2.70 -9.90
N CYS A 6 2.76 3.60 -9.99
CA CYS A 6 1.60 3.44 -10.85
C CYS A 6 1.74 4.45 -11.99
N GLY A 7 1.49 4.01 -13.22
CA GLY A 7 1.61 4.84 -14.41
C GLY A 7 0.72 4.35 -15.53
N VAL A 8 0.55 5.19 -16.55
CA VAL A 8 -0.16 4.84 -17.78
C VAL A 8 0.77 5.00 -18.96
N SER A 9 0.67 4.08 -19.92
CA SER A 9 1.45 4.11 -21.15
C SER A 9 0.59 3.62 -22.31
N TYR A 10 1.02 3.93 -23.53
CA TYR A 10 0.39 3.37 -24.72
C TYR A 10 0.66 1.86 -24.79
N CYS A 11 -0.40 1.05 -24.87
CA CYS A 11 -0.31 -0.39 -25.04
C CYS A 11 -0.45 -0.77 -26.53
N PRO A 12 0.63 -1.15 -27.22
CA PRO A 12 0.53 -1.63 -28.60
C PRO A 12 -0.17 -3.01 -28.64
N PRO A 13 -0.84 -3.38 -29.75
CA PRO A 13 -1.63 -4.61 -29.81
C PRO A 13 -0.86 -5.91 -29.51
N ASN A 14 0.46 -5.92 -29.72
CA ASN A 14 1.32 -7.07 -29.45
C ASN A 14 1.83 -7.13 -27.99
N ALA A 15 1.54 -6.13 -27.17
CA ALA A 15 1.84 -6.13 -25.74
C ALA A 15 0.65 -6.59 -24.88
N VAL A 16 -0.52 -6.83 -25.48
CA VAL A 16 -1.69 -7.38 -24.78
C VAL A 16 -1.48 -8.88 -24.57
N GLU A 17 -1.52 -9.31 -23.32
CA GLU A 17 -1.44 -10.71 -22.93
C GLU A 17 -2.83 -11.32 -22.73
N ALA A 18 -2.93 -12.65 -22.81
CA ALA A 18 -4.22 -13.34 -22.66
C ALA A 18 -4.78 -13.26 -21.23
N SER A 19 -3.92 -13.00 -20.25
CA SER A 19 -4.28 -12.77 -18.84
C SER A 19 -4.67 -11.32 -18.55
N ASP A 20 -4.51 -10.39 -19.50
CA ASP A 20 -4.89 -9.01 -19.28
C ASP A 20 -6.41 -8.88 -19.19
N VAL A 21 -6.86 -8.07 -18.24
CA VAL A 21 -8.25 -7.67 -18.13
C VAL A 21 -8.46 -6.39 -18.94
N GLU A 22 -9.29 -6.51 -19.97
CA GLU A 22 -9.70 -5.38 -20.81
C GLU A 22 -10.87 -4.62 -20.17
N MET A 23 -10.67 -3.35 -19.89
CA MET A 23 -11.70 -2.39 -19.49
C MET A 23 -12.06 -1.50 -20.67
N LYS A 24 -13.27 -1.68 -21.23
CA LYS A 24 -13.73 -0.94 -22.41
C LYS A 24 -14.40 0.37 -22.01
N TYR A 25 -13.94 1.45 -22.63
CA TYR A 25 -14.56 2.78 -22.59
C TYR A 25 -15.02 3.20 -23.99
N ASP A 26 -15.71 4.33 -24.11
CA ASP A 26 -16.30 4.79 -25.37
C ASP A 26 -15.26 5.01 -26.48
N THR A 27 -14.06 5.48 -26.13
CA THR A 27 -13.02 5.90 -27.09
C THR A 27 -11.71 5.12 -27.00
N PHE A 28 -11.50 4.34 -25.94
CA PHE A 28 -10.30 3.55 -25.74
C PHE A 28 -10.57 2.34 -24.83
N SER A 29 -9.64 1.39 -24.81
CA SER A 29 -9.60 0.31 -23.83
C SER A 29 -8.39 0.51 -22.91
N ALA A 30 -8.56 0.23 -21.62
CA ALA A 30 -7.45 0.04 -20.69
C ALA A 30 -7.20 -1.46 -20.50
N PHE A 31 -5.93 -1.85 -20.48
CA PHE A 31 -5.51 -3.22 -20.22
C PHE A 31 -4.72 -3.24 -18.93
N VAL A 32 -5.10 -4.14 -18.03
CA VAL A 32 -4.46 -4.30 -16.73
C VAL A 32 -4.19 -5.78 -16.52
N ASP A 33 -2.95 -6.11 -16.19
CA ASP A 33 -2.56 -7.46 -15.79
C ASP A 33 -3.34 -7.91 -14.54
N GLU A 34 -3.77 -9.19 -14.54
CA GLU A 34 -4.66 -9.76 -13.53
C GLU A 34 -4.10 -9.63 -12.10
N VAL A 35 -2.78 -9.78 -11.92
CA VAL A 35 -2.18 -9.70 -10.58
C VAL A 35 -2.13 -8.27 -10.03
N SER A 36 -2.23 -7.28 -10.90
CA SER A 36 -2.21 -5.85 -10.55
C SER A 36 -3.59 -5.31 -10.17
N LEU A 37 -4.68 -5.92 -10.67
CA LEU A 37 -6.06 -5.48 -10.43
C LEU A 37 -6.39 -5.18 -8.95
N PRO A 38 -6.02 -6.03 -7.98
CA PRO A 38 -6.40 -5.77 -6.60
C PRO A 38 -5.76 -4.52 -6.01
N PHE A 39 -4.62 -4.08 -6.54
CA PHE A 39 -3.90 -2.90 -6.08
C PHE A 39 -4.45 -1.60 -6.71
N LEU A 40 -5.27 -1.72 -7.75
CA LEU A 40 -5.92 -0.60 -8.43
C LEU A 40 -7.38 -0.40 -7.99
N GLU A 41 -7.82 -1.10 -6.94
CA GLU A 41 -9.09 -0.79 -6.29
C GLU A 41 -9.07 0.66 -5.79
N GLU A 42 -10.13 1.41 -6.08
CA GLU A 42 -10.26 2.86 -5.82
C GLU A 42 -9.21 3.72 -6.58
N ALA A 43 -8.57 3.20 -7.63
CA ALA A 43 -7.71 4.00 -8.50
C ALA A 43 -8.53 4.86 -9.48
N GLU A 44 -8.03 6.06 -9.77
CA GLU A 44 -8.65 7.07 -10.62
C GLU A 44 -7.63 7.67 -11.58
N ILE A 45 -8.02 7.84 -12.85
CA ILE A 45 -7.28 8.62 -13.85
C ILE A 45 -8.13 9.83 -14.19
N ASP A 46 -7.57 11.01 -13.95
CA ASP A 46 -8.17 12.29 -14.25
C ASP A 46 -7.38 13.04 -15.32
N TYR A 47 -8.07 13.91 -16.04
CA TYR A 47 -7.46 14.89 -16.92
C TYR A 47 -7.74 16.29 -16.37
N VAL A 48 -6.69 16.94 -15.86
CA VAL A 48 -6.77 18.25 -15.24
C VAL A 48 -6.27 19.29 -16.23
N THR A 49 -7.09 20.30 -16.50
CA THR A 49 -6.75 21.45 -17.36
C THR A 49 -6.57 22.70 -16.51
N GLU A 50 -5.41 23.34 -16.61
CA GLU A 50 -5.08 24.61 -15.96
C GLU A 50 -4.72 25.67 -17.02
N GLU A 51 -4.55 26.93 -16.61
CA GLU A 51 -4.25 28.04 -17.54
C GLU A 51 -2.96 27.82 -18.35
N LEU A 52 -1.99 27.07 -17.80
CA LEU A 52 -0.68 26.83 -18.40
C LEU A 52 -0.58 25.53 -19.21
N GLY A 53 -1.64 24.72 -19.25
CA GLY A 53 -1.64 23.45 -19.96
C GLY A 53 -2.59 22.42 -19.36
N ALA A 54 -2.44 21.17 -19.78
CA ALA A 54 -3.25 20.08 -19.28
C ALA A 54 -2.39 18.87 -18.94
N GLN A 55 -2.81 18.12 -17.92
CA GLN A 55 -2.07 17.00 -17.39
C GLN A 55 -3.02 15.85 -17.05
N LEU A 56 -2.57 14.62 -17.31
CA LEU A 56 -3.19 13.43 -16.75
C LEU A 56 -2.66 13.20 -15.33
N THR A 57 -3.57 13.03 -14.38
CA THR A 57 -3.22 12.67 -13.01
C THR A 57 -3.77 11.29 -12.68
N LEU A 58 -2.94 10.47 -12.07
CA LEU A 58 -3.28 9.11 -11.67
C LEU A 58 -3.18 9.02 -10.16
N LYS A 59 -4.30 8.65 -9.53
CA LYS A 59 -4.38 8.38 -8.10
C LYS A 59 -4.62 6.87 -7.92
N ALA A 60 -3.74 6.20 -7.20
CA ALA A 60 -3.89 4.78 -6.90
C ALA A 60 -3.55 4.56 -5.41
N PRO A 61 -4.52 4.76 -4.50
CA PRO A 61 -4.26 4.77 -3.05
C PRO A 61 -3.70 3.43 -2.54
N ASN A 62 -4.08 2.33 -3.20
CA ASN A 62 -3.72 0.97 -2.82
C ASN A 62 -2.52 0.40 -3.61
N ALA A 63 -1.86 1.21 -4.45
CA ALA A 63 -0.78 0.74 -5.33
C ALA A 63 0.40 0.11 -4.57
N LYS A 64 0.71 0.61 -3.37
CA LYS A 64 1.82 0.11 -2.54
C LYS A 64 1.46 -1.12 -1.73
N MET A 65 0.20 -1.24 -1.34
CA MET A 65 -0.32 -2.33 -0.53
C MET A 65 -1.81 -2.47 -0.81
N ARG A 66 -2.22 -3.65 -1.29
CA ARG A 66 -3.62 -3.99 -1.49
C ARG A 66 -4.37 -3.81 -0.17
N LYS A 67 -5.55 -3.20 -0.24
CA LYS A 67 -6.49 -3.17 0.89
C LYS A 67 -6.84 -4.60 1.28
N VAL A 68 -6.62 -4.93 2.55
CA VAL A 68 -7.02 -6.23 3.10
C VAL A 68 -8.53 -6.22 3.30
N ALA A 69 -9.21 -7.29 2.90
CA ALA A 69 -10.66 -7.42 3.06
C ALA A 69 -11.04 -7.45 4.56
N ASP A 70 -12.24 -6.97 4.89
CA ASP A 70 -12.69 -6.88 6.28
C ASP A 70 -12.80 -8.26 6.97
N ASP A 71 -13.05 -9.31 6.19
CA ASP A 71 -13.17 -10.71 6.61
C ASP A 71 -11.85 -11.49 6.51
N ALA A 72 -10.75 -10.85 6.11
CA ALA A 72 -9.45 -11.49 6.06
C ALA A 72 -8.97 -11.92 7.45
N PRO A 73 -8.06 -12.92 7.53
CA PRO A 73 -7.48 -13.36 8.79
C PRO A 73 -6.94 -12.18 9.62
N LEU A 74 -7.15 -12.22 10.94
CA LEU A 74 -6.73 -11.15 11.85
C LEU A 74 -5.26 -10.78 11.66
N ILE A 75 -4.39 -11.78 11.46
CA ILE A 75 -2.96 -11.58 11.23
C ILE A 75 -2.68 -10.71 10.00
N GLU A 76 -3.42 -10.89 8.90
CA GLU A 76 -3.27 -10.08 7.67
C GLU A 76 -3.75 -8.65 7.89
N ARG A 77 -4.87 -8.48 8.61
CA ARG A 77 -5.42 -7.16 8.92
C ARG A 77 -4.48 -6.37 9.84
N VAL A 78 -3.89 -7.01 10.84
CA VAL A 78 -2.90 -6.38 11.74
C VAL A 78 -1.62 -6.04 10.97
N GLU A 79 -1.11 -6.95 10.15
CA GLU A 79 0.07 -6.68 9.32
C GLU A 79 -0.19 -5.50 8.36
N TYR A 80 -1.38 -5.40 7.76
CA TYR A 80 -1.76 -4.26 6.93
C TYR A 80 -1.70 -2.93 7.68
N VAL A 81 -2.26 -2.85 8.90
CA VAL A 81 -2.18 -1.63 9.73
C VAL A 81 -0.73 -1.30 10.09
N ILE A 82 0.07 -2.31 10.44
CA ILE A 82 1.50 -2.14 10.72
C ILE A 82 2.21 -1.52 9.52
N GLN A 83 1.99 -2.04 8.31
CA GLN A 83 2.69 -1.56 7.11
C GLN A 83 2.17 -0.21 6.61
N THR A 84 0.87 0.05 6.70
CA THR A 84 0.23 1.24 6.10
C THR A 84 0.12 2.43 7.04
N GLN A 85 0.10 2.21 8.36
CA GLN A 85 -0.10 3.27 9.35
C GLN A 85 1.07 3.40 10.32
N ILE A 86 1.56 2.29 10.89
CA ILE A 86 2.57 2.33 11.96
C ILE A 86 4.00 2.50 11.42
N ASN A 87 4.41 1.68 10.46
CA ASN A 87 5.75 1.73 9.87
C ASN A 87 6.06 3.06 9.18
N PRO A 88 5.14 3.73 8.47
CA PRO A 88 5.38 5.06 7.92
C PRO A 88 5.73 6.09 8.99
N GLN A 89 5.08 6.03 10.16
CA GLN A 89 5.38 6.92 11.30
C GLN A 89 6.74 6.60 11.92
N LEU A 90 7.04 5.31 12.09
CA LEU A 90 8.31 4.84 12.62
C LEU A 90 9.52 5.12 11.71
N ALA A 91 9.31 5.05 10.40
CA ALA A 91 10.35 5.27 9.39
C ALA A 91 10.94 6.69 9.49
N SER A 92 10.14 7.70 9.87
CA SER A 92 10.62 9.06 10.16
C SER A 92 11.66 9.13 11.28
N HIS A 93 11.67 8.14 12.16
CA HIS A 93 12.62 7.99 13.27
C HIS A 93 13.65 6.86 13.02
N GLY A 94 13.71 6.32 11.81
CA GLY A 94 14.62 5.22 11.45
C GLY A 94 14.24 3.87 12.06
N GLY A 95 13.04 3.75 12.62
CA GLY A 95 12.49 2.51 13.17
C GLY A 95 11.59 1.77 12.18
N ARG A 96 11.32 0.51 12.48
CA ARG A 96 10.31 -0.35 11.86
C ARG A 96 9.84 -1.38 12.87
N ILE A 97 8.64 -1.90 12.69
CA ILE A 97 8.15 -3.08 13.38
C ILE A 97 7.73 -4.15 12.38
N THR A 98 7.70 -5.39 12.83
CA THR A 98 7.24 -6.55 12.07
C THR A 98 6.42 -7.43 12.99
N LEU A 99 5.25 -7.90 12.56
CA LEU A 99 4.45 -8.86 13.30
C LEU A 99 5.11 -10.23 13.23
N ILE A 100 5.30 -10.86 14.38
CA ILE A 100 5.85 -12.21 14.48
C ILE A 100 4.70 -13.22 14.56
N GLU A 101 3.78 -12.99 15.49
CA GLU A 101 2.61 -13.84 15.68
C GLU A 101 1.50 -13.09 16.41
N ILE A 102 0.30 -13.68 16.36
CA ILE A 102 -0.80 -13.34 17.26
C ILE A 102 -1.05 -14.60 18.11
N THR A 103 -0.93 -14.47 19.42
CA THR A 103 -1.11 -15.60 20.34
C THR A 103 -2.58 -16.03 20.39
N GLU A 104 -2.84 -17.24 20.89
CA GLU A 104 -4.21 -17.75 21.09
C GLU A 104 -5.04 -16.88 22.05
N GLU A 105 -4.36 -16.13 22.94
CA GLU A 105 -4.96 -15.18 23.87
C GLU A 105 -5.26 -13.81 23.23
N GLY A 106 -4.90 -13.61 21.95
CA GLY A 106 -5.15 -12.39 21.19
C GLY A 106 -4.06 -11.31 21.30
N TYR A 107 -2.87 -11.64 21.82
CA TYR A 107 -1.76 -10.69 21.91
C TYR A 107 -0.91 -10.70 20.64
N ALA A 108 -0.61 -9.52 20.09
CA ALA A 108 0.31 -9.37 18.97
C ALA A 108 1.77 -9.30 19.47
N VAL A 109 2.60 -10.24 19.02
CA VAL A 109 4.04 -10.23 19.29
C VAL A 109 4.75 -9.49 18.16
N LEU A 110 5.37 -8.36 18.50
CA LEU A 110 6.04 -7.47 17.54
C LEU A 110 7.55 -7.50 17.71
N GLN A 111 8.28 -7.49 16.60
CA GLN A 111 9.72 -7.27 16.59
C GLN A 111 10.04 -5.86 16.10
N PHE A 112 10.71 -5.07 16.94
CA PHE A 112 11.26 -3.78 16.54
C PHE A 112 12.58 -3.97 15.80
N GLY A 113 12.79 -3.18 14.75
CA GLY A 113 14.03 -3.08 14.00
C GLY A 113 14.30 -1.65 13.57
N GLY A 114 15.50 -1.37 13.06
CA GLY A 114 15.90 -0.04 12.64
C GLY A 114 17.02 0.57 13.47
N GLY A 115 17.60 1.65 12.94
CA GLY A 115 18.88 2.20 13.38
C GLY A 115 18.76 3.30 14.42
N CYS A 116 18.40 2.94 15.66
CA CYS A 116 18.82 3.73 16.82
C CYS A 116 19.82 2.89 17.60
N ASN A 117 21.10 2.98 17.19
CA ASN A 117 22.22 2.45 17.96
C ASN A 117 22.27 3.18 19.32
N GLY A 118 21.57 2.64 20.32
CA GLY A 118 21.82 2.95 21.73
C GLY A 118 21.22 4.26 22.28
N CYS A 119 19.92 4.52 22.11
CA CYS A 119 19.23 5.46 23.01
C CYS A 119 18.02 4.79 23.67
N SER A 120 18.21 4.43 24.94
CA SER A 120 17.29 3.73 25.84
C SER A 120 16.12 4.60 26.32
N MET A 121 15.36 5.16 25.36
CA MET A 121 14.14 5.95 25.65
C MET A 121 13.00 5.64 24.66
N VAL A 122 13.10 4.55 23.91
CA VAL A 122 12.15 4.18 22.83
C VAL A 122 10.99 3.29 23.34
N ASP A 123 11.14 2.65 24.51
CA ASP A 123 10.17 1.68 25.04
C ASP A 123 8.86 2.30 25.58
N VAL A 124 8.84 3.59 25.91
CA VAL A 124 7.66 4.22 26.57
C VAL A 124 6.76 4.94 25.57
N THR A 125 7.31 5.61 24.56
CA THR A 125 6.53 6.44 23.62
C THR A 125 5.81 5.63 22.55
N LEU A 126 6.36 4.46 22.17
CA LEU A 126 5.76 3.61 21.14
C LEU A 126 4.67 2.69 21.68
N LYS A 127 4.79 2.28 22.94
CA LYS A 127 3.80 1.42 23.59
C LYS A 127 2.46 2.15 23.76
N ASP A 128 2.50 3.38 24.27
CA ASP A 128 1.29 4.19 24.48
C ASP A 128 0.60 4.61 23.16
N GLY A 129 1.34 4.72 22.05
CA GLY A 129 0.78 5.12 20.75
C GLY A 129 0.09 3.99 19.98
N ILE A 130 0.59 2.75 20.13
CA ILE A 130 0.06 1.57 19.44
C ILE A 130 -1.09 0.93 20.23
N GLU A 131 -1.07 0.98 21.57
CA GLU A 131 -2.13 0.37 22.40
C GLU A 131 -3.44 1.19 22.43
N ASN A 132 -3.44 2.44 21.94
CA ASN A 132 -4.58 3.37 22.06
C ASN A 132 -5.26 3.78 20.73
N ASN A 133 -4.89 3.20 19.58
CA ASN A 133 -5.55 3.43 18.27
C ASN A 133 -5.94 2.10 17.61
#